data_AF-A0A3S3QV62-F1
#
_entry.id   AF-A0A3S3QV62-F1
#
_cell.length_a   1.000
_cell.length_b   1.000
_cell.length_c   1.000
_cell.angle_alpha   90.00
_cell.angle_beta   90.00
_cell.angle_gamma   90.00
#
_symmetry.space_group_name_H-M   'P 1'
#
loop_
_entity.id
_entity.type
_entity.pdbx_description
1 polymer ?
#
loop_
_entity_poly.entity_id
_entity_poly.type
_entity_poly.pdbx_seq_one_letter_code
_entity_poly.pdbx_strand_id
1 'polypeptide(L)' 'GGVEELRIFAGSGHSILDKAALKAVRAWQFSPGTVGGRTQSMWVKVPVRFELR' A
#
# COMPACT_ATOMS: atom_id res chain seq x y z
N GLY A 1 5.78 1.08 12.15
CA GLY A 1 5.74 1.42 10.73
C GLY A 1 4.32 1.27 10.24
N GLY A 2 3.61 2.38 10.11
CA GLY A 2 2.29 2.41 9.49
C GLY A 2 2.39 3.02 8.10
N VAL A 3 1.26 3.08 7.39
CA VAL A 3 1.18 3.78 6.11
C VAL A 3 1.02 5.28 6.35
N GLU A 4 2.06 6.05 6.03
CA GLU A 4 2.02 7.52 6.09
C GLU A 4 1.34 8.09 4.84
N GLU A 5 1.80 7.67 3.66
CA GLU A 5 1.27 8.09 2.37
C GLU A 5 0.87 6.88 1.52
N LEU A 6 -0.22 7.02 0.74
CA LEU A 6 -0.74 5.96 -0.11
C LEU A 6 -1.29 6.55 -1.42
N ARG A 7 -0.90 5.93 -2.53
CA ARG A 7 -1.36 6.29 -3.87
C ARG A 7 -1.52 5.05 -4.75
N ILE A 8 -2.47 5.12 -5.69
CA ILE A 8 -2.62 4.10 -6.73
C ILE A 8 -1.46 4.25 -7.72
N PHE A 9 -0.68 3.19 -7.89
CA PHE A 9 0.37 3.14 -8.91
C PHE A 9 -0.20 2.76 -10.29
N ALA A 10 -1.10 1.79 -10.32
CA ALA A 10 -1.87 1.39 -11.50
C ALA A 10 -3.29 1.03 -11.05
N GLY A 11 -4.30 1.65 -11.67
CA GLY A 11 -5.70 1.40 -11.34
C GLY A 11 -6.19 0.06 -11.86
N SER A 12 -7.23 -0.48 -11.24
CA SER A 12 -7.90 -1.72 -11.65
C SER A 12 -8.87 -1.55 -12.83
N GLY A 13 -9.06 -0.31 -13.31
CA GLY A 13 -10.13 0.07 -14.24
C GLY A 13 -11.49 0.26 -13.58
N HIS A 14 -11.62 -0.03 -12.27
CA HIS A 14 -12.88 0.07 -11.53
C HIS A 14 -12.68 0.92 -10.27
N SER A 15 -13.28 2.11 -10.25
CA SER A 15 -13.10 3.07 -9.14
C SER A 15 -13.50 2.52 -7.78
N ILE A 16 -14.48 1.60 -7.73
CA ILE A 16 -14.91 0.94 -6.50
C ILE A 16 -13.82 0.01 -5.93
N LEU A 17 -13.13 -0.74 -6.79
CA LEU A 17 -12.05 -1.63 -6.37
C LEU A 17 -10.82 -0.83 -5.95
N ASP A 18 -10.50 0.26 -6.65
CA ASP A 18 -9.39 1.14 -6.28
C ASP A 18 -9.61 1.78 -4.89
N LYS A 19 -10.83 2.25 -4.60
CA LYS A 19 -11.20 2.77 -3.27
C LYS A 19 -11.11 1.69 -2.19
N ALA A 20 -11.56 0.46 -2.51
CA ALA A 20 -11.46 -0.66 -1.58
C ALA A 20 -10.01 -1.03 -1.28
N ALA A 21 -9.14 -1.05 -2.29
CA ALA A 21 -7.70 -1.29 -2.13
C ALA A 21 -7.05 -0.23 -1.22
N LEU A 22 -7.34 1.06 -1.47
CA LEU A 22 -6.83 2.16 -0.64
C LEU A 22 -7.26 2.04 0.82
N LYS A 23 -8.53 1.70 1.07
CA LYS A 23 -9.06 1.52 2.42
C LYS A 23 -8.40 0.35 3.14
N ALA A 24 -8.21 -0.78 2.44
CA ALA A 24 -7.61 -1.97 3.02
C ALA A 24 -6.13 -1.75 3.38
N VAL A 25 -5.33 -1.23 2.45
CA VAL A 25 -3.88 -1.06 2.64
C VAL A 25 -3.55 -0.01 3.71
N ARG A 26 -4.39 1.03 3.87
CA ARG A 26 -4.17 2.07 4.89
C ARG A 26 -4.09 1.52 6.32
N ALA A 27 -4.72 0.38 6.60
CA ALA A 27 -4.69 -0.25 7.92
C ALA A 27 -3.49 -1.19 8.15
N TRP A 28 -2.66 -1.41 7.13
CA TRP A 28 -1.53 -2.34 7.23
C TRP A 28 -0.36 -1.73 8.01
N GLN A 29 0.41 -2.62 8.64
CA GLN A 29 1.66 -2.28 9.29
C GLN A 29 2.82 -2.86 8.49
N PHE A 30 3.89 -2.08 8.41
CA PHE A 30 5.12 -2.42 7.70
C PHE A 30 6.31 -2.27 8.63
N SER A 31 7.26 -3.20 8.52
CA SER A 31 8.59 -2.98 9.07
C SER A 31 9.27 -1.86 8.28
N PRO A 32 9.77 -0.81 8.94
CA PRO A 32 10.42 0.27 8.23
C PRO A 32 11.72 -0.22 7.59
N GLY A 33 12.07 0.38 6.46
CA GLY A 33 13.38 0.14 5.85
C GLY A 33 14.50 0.72 6.71
N THR A 34 15.70 0.14 6.59
CA THR A 34 16.91 0.63 7.26
C THR A 34 18.00 0.94 6.26
N VAL A 35 18.61 2.12 6.37
CA VAL A 35 19.79 2.52 5.59
C VAL A 35 20.91 2.85 6.57
N GLY A 36 22.04 2.14 6.49
CA GLY A 36 23.16 2.34 7.40
C GLY A 36 22.80 2.16 8.89
N GLY A 37 21.89 1.22 9.19
CA GLY A 37 21.42 0.95 10.55
C GLY A 37 20.40 1.94 11.11
N ARG A 38 19.97 2.95 10.32
CA ARG A 38 18.94 3.91 10.72
C ARG A 38 17.64 3.64 9.98
N THR A 39 16.53 3.65 10.72
CA THR A 39 15.18 3.57 10.16
C THR A 39 14.87 4.77 9.27
N GLN A 40 14.33 4.53 8.08
CA GLN A 40 13.95 5.56 7.13
C GLN A 40 12.64 5.21 6.42
N SER A 41 11.79 6.23 6.17
CA SER A 41 10.56 6.08 5.39
C SER A 41 10.90 5.67 3.94
N MET A 42 10.15 4.70 3.42
CA MET A 42 10.36 4.16 2.08
C MET A 42 9.04 3.90 1.37
N TRP A 43 9.07 3.99 0.04
CA TRP A 43 7.97 3.56 -0.81
C TRP A 43 8.06 2.07 -1.10
N VAL A 44 6.94 1.37 -0.99
CA VAL A 44 6.78 -0.03 -1.41
C VAL A 44 5.63 -0.13 -2.41
N LYS A 45 5.79 -0.98 -3.43
CA LYS A 45 4.69 -1.36 -4.33
C LYS A 45 4.06 -2.66 -3.82
N VAL A 46 2.78 -2.61 -3.51
CA VAL A 46 1.99 -3.75 -3.05
C VAL A 46 0.93 -4.08 -4.11
N PRO A 47 0.96 -5.26 -4.73
CA PRO A 47 -0.11 -5.68 -5.62
C PRO A 47 -1.36 -6.09 -4.81
N VAL A 48 -2.53 -5.60 -5.22
CA VAL A 48 -3.83 -5.99 -4.64
C VAL A 48 -4.61 -6.76 -5.70
N ARG A 49 -4.96 -8.01 -5.41
CA ARG A 49 -5.75 -8.87 -6.29
C ARG A 49 -7.16 -9.02 -5.73
N PHE A 50 -8.16 -8.80 -6.58
CA PHE A 50 -9.56 -9.05 -6.27
C PHE A 50 -9.98 -10.38 -6.88
N GLU A 51 -10.72 -11.17 -6.10
CA GLU A 51 -11.37 -12.40 -6.57
C GLU A 51 -12.87 -12.20 -6.46
N LEU A 52 -13.55 -12.25 -7.61
CA LEU A 52 -15.00 -12.16 -7.69
C LEU A 52 -15.56 -13.59 -7.68
N ARG A 53 -16.61 -13.80 -6.88
CA ARG A 53 -17.37 -15.07 -6.84
C ARG A 53 -18.69 -14.89 -7.56
#